data_AF-A0A1C5WF73-F1
#
_entry.id   AF-A0A1C5WF73-F1
#
_cell.length_a   1.000
_cell.length_b   1.000
_cell.length_c   1.000
_cell.angle_alpha   90.00
_cell.angle_beta   90.00
_cell.angle_gamma   90.00
#
_symmetry.space_group_name_H-M   'P 1'
#
loop_
_entity.id
_entity.type
_entity.pdbx_description
1 polymer ?
#
loop_
_entity_poly.entity_id
_entity_poly.type
_entity_poly.pdbx_seq_one_letter_code
_entity_poly.pdbx_strand_id
1 'polypeptide(L)'
;MLYIKKISIVLICIFFLIGCKQYDSNEPVPDVQYIHENVDATITKLDVRYWFATCPRWHWVISVKYDDMTYTDEQQANGVFNRPSFIDYGLEEGDKISVEIESKYVNGKLENKYINQINY
;
A
#
# COMPACT_ATOMS: atom_id res chain seq x y z
N MET A 1 27.10 51.46 -40.37
CA MET A 1 26.76 50.06 -40.73
C MET A 1 26.96 49.15 -39.52
N LEU A 2 26.15 49.29 -38.47
CA LEU A 2 26.28 48.50 -37.23
C LEU A 2 25.00 48.59 -36.37
N TYR A 3 23.82 48.50 -36.99
CA TYR A 3 22.55 48.54 -36.23
C TYR A 3 21.59 47.40 -36.59
N ILE A 4 21.82 46.69 -37.70
CA ILE A 4 20.93 45.63 -38.20
C ILE A 4 21.15 44.28 -37.48
N LYS A 5 22.28 44.11 -36.76
CA LYS A 5 22.67 42.80 -36.19
C LYS A 5 22.05 42.45 -34.83
N LYS A 6 21.43 43.41 -34.11
CA LYS A 6 20.86 43.19 -32.77
C LYS A 6 19.35 42.88 -32.77
N ILE A 7 18.63 43.18 -33.85
CA ILE A 7 17.18 42.99 -33.94
C ILE A 7 16.81 41.52 -34.21
N SER A 8 17.69 40.75 -34.87
CA SER A 8 17.42 39.33 -35.16
C SER A 8 17.49 38.39 -33.96
N ILE A 9 18.22 38.73 -32.89
CA ILE A 9 18.38 37.84 -31.73
C ILE A 9 17.17 37.91 -30.80
N VAL A 10 16.49 39.05 -30.72
CA VAL A 10 15.29 39.22 -29.88
C VAL A 10 14.08 38.48 -30.47
N LEU A 11 14.00 38.33 -31.80
CA LEU A 11 12.90 37.61 -32.45
C LEU A 11 12.96 36.08 -32.29
N ILE A 12 14.16 35.51 -32.11
CA ILE A 12 14.34 34.04 -32.00
C ILE A 12 13.94 33.53 -30.61
N CYS A 13 14.04 34.36 -29.56
CA CYS A 13 13.70 33.95 -28.20
C CYS A 13 12.18 33.85 -27.93
N ILE A 14 11.33 34.46 -28.75
CA ILE A 14 9.87 34.46 -28.57
C ILE A 14 9.24 33.16 -29.11
N PHE A 15 9.90 32.45 -30.02
CA PHE A 15 9.38 31.21 -30.63
C PHE A 15 9.40 29.98 -29.70
N PHE A 16 10.16 30.01 -28.60
CA PHE A 16 10.23 28.88 -27.65
C PHE A 16 9.12 28.88 -26.58
N LEU A 17 8.21 29.86 -26.59
CA LEU A 17 7.12 29.96 -25.60
C LEU A 17 5.78 29.35 -26.07
N ILE A 18 5.69 28.87 -27.31
CA ILE A 18 4.46 28.29 -27.86
C ILE A 18 4.63 26.76 -27.91
N GLY A 19 4.53 26.12 -26.76
CA GLY A 19 4.74 24.67 -26.70
C GLY A 19 4.26 23.94 -25.46
N CYS A 20 3.54 24.58 -24.53
CA CYS A 20 2.70 23.83 -23.61
C CYS A 20 1.38 23.56 -24.31
N LYS A 21 1.27 22.43 -25.03
CA LYS A 21 -0.05 21.88 -25.32
C LYS A 21 -0.66 21.51 -23.97
N GLN A 22 -1.55 22.36 -23.46
CA GLN A 22 -2.46 21.97 -22.40
C GLN A 22 -3.32 20.85 -22.99
N TYR A 23 -3.06 19.62 -22.55
CA TYR A 23 -4.01 18.53 -22.74
C TYR A 23 -5.21 18.88 -21.85
N ASP A 24 -6.22 19.52 -22.42
CA ASP A 24 -7.55 19.52 -21.84
C ASP A 24 -8.08 18.09 -21.98
N SER A 25 -7.86 17.27 -20.96
CA SER A 25 -8.61 16.04 -20.82
C SER A 25 -10.06 16.42 -20.48
N ASN A 26 -10.93 16.48 -21.49
CA ASN A 26 -12.37 16.64 -21.31
C ASN A 26 -13.02 15.42 -20.64
N GLU A 27 -12.24 14.44 -20.19
CA GLU A 27 -12.75 13.31 -19.43
C GLU A 27 -13.07 13.76 -18.00
N PRO A 28 -14.28 13.44 -17.50
CA PRO A 28 -14.59 13.69 -16.10
C PRO A 28 -13.60 12.92 -15.21
N VAL A 29 -13.01 13.62 -14.25
CA VAL A 29 -12.14 12.99 -13.24
C VAL A 29 -12.97 11.92 -12.52
N PRO A 30 -12.51 10.67 -12.48
CA PRO A 30 -13.24 9.61 -11.80
C PRO A 30 -13.35 9.93 -10.31
N ASP A 31 -14.54 9.73 -9.75
CA ASP A 31 -14.75 9.80 -8.30
C ASP A 31 -14.17 8.54 -7.66
N VAL A 32 -13.10 8.68 -6.87
CA VAL A 32 -12.41 7.57 -6.22
C VAL A 32 -12.65 7.63 -4.72
N GLN A 33 -13.20 6.56 -4.17
CA GLN A 33 -13.51 6.44 -2.75
C GLN A 33 -12.89 5.16 -2.16
N TYR A 34 -12.39 5.26 -0.94
CA TYR A 34 -11.85 4.15 -0.18
C TYR A 34 -12.69 3.94 1.08
N ILE A 35 -13.08 2.68 1.31
CA ILE A 35 -13.81 2.27 2.51
C ILE A 35 -12.94 1.26 3.25
N HIS A 36 -12.79 1.47 4.56
CA HIS A 36 -12.07 0.59 5.47
C HIS A 36 -13.07 -0.04 6.44
N GLU A 37 -13.06 -1.37 6.54
CA GLU A 37 -13.90 -2.11 7.47
C GLU A 37 -13.08 -3.16 8.22
N ASN A 38 -13.36 -3.34 9.52
CA ASN A 38 -12.75 -4.41 10.31
C ASN A 38 -13.68 -5.62 10.34
N VAL A 39 -13.15 -6.80 10.00
CA VAL A 39 -13.89 -8.06 9.92
C VAL A 39 -13.12 -9.20 10.57
N ASP A 40 -13.83 -10.26 10.97
CA ASP A 40 -13.20 -11.46 11.53
C ASP A 40 -12.74 -12.40 10.42
N ALA A 41 -11.42 -12.51 10.24
CA ALA A 41 -10.78 -13.48 9.34
C ALA A 41 -10.33 -14.72 10.10
N THR A 42 -10.17 -15.83 9.38
CA THR A 42 -9.69 -17.10 9.94
C THR A 42 -8.19 -17.21 9.73
N ILE A 43 -7.43 -17.53 10.77
CA ILE A 43 -6.02 -17.89 10.65
C ILE A 43 -5.95 -19.24 9.92
N THR A 44 -5.25 -19.27 8.79
CA THR A 44 -5.05 -20.47 7.96
C THR A 44 -3.62 -21.01 8.03
N LYS A 45 -2.69 -20.18 8.48
CA LYS A 45 -1.32 -20.56 8.76
C LYS A 45 -0.77 -19.71 9.90
N LEU A 46 -0.11 -20.34 10.86
CA LEU A 46 0.62 -19.64 11.91
C LEU A 46 1.93 -20.38 12.23
N ASP A 47 3.04 -19.84 11.76
CA ASP A 47 4.38 -20.36 12.07
C ASP A 47 5.17 -19.27 12.79
N VAL A 48 5.72 -19.60 13.94
CA VAL A 48 6.54 -18.70 14.77
C VAL A 48 7.82 -19.41 15.13
N ARG A 49 8.94 -18.79 14.80
CA ARG A 49 10.27 -19.33 15.06
C ARG A 49 11.08 -18.38 15.92
N TYR A 50 11.78 -18.97 16.87
CA TYR A 50 12.65 -18.30 17.81
C TYR A 50 14.02 -18.97 17.82
N TRP A 51 15.08 -18.20 17.61
CA TRP A 51 16.45 -18.69 17.69
C TRP A 51 17.32 -17.81 18.58
N PHE A 52 18.38 -18.42 19.13
CA PHE A 52 19.47 -17.81 19.89
C PHE A 52 19.07 -17.16 21.23
N ALA A 53 19.56 -17.71 22.35
CA ALA A 53 19.25 -17.20 23.68
C ALA A 53 19.84 -15.81 23.99
N THR A 54 21.03 -15.49 23.46
CA THR A 54 21.76 -14.24 23.76
C THR A 54 21.50 -13.12 22.74
N CYS A 55 21.14 -13.48 21.51
CA CYS A 55 20.76 -12.54 20.45
C CYS A 55 19.45 -13.02 19.80
N PRO A 56 18.30 -12.91 20.51
CA PRO A 56 17.03 -13.42 20.03
C PRO A 56 16.70 -12.99 18.62
N ARG A 57 16.26 -13.95 17.81
CA ARG A 57 15.70 -13.71 16.48
C ARG A 57 14.33 -14.32 16.41
N TRP A 58 13.38 -13.50 16.01
CA TRP A 58 12.00 -13.86 15.73
C TRP A 58 11.80 -13.87 14.22
N HIS A 59 11.12 -14.89 13.73
CA HIS A 59 10.56 -14.95 12.39
C HIS A 59 9.17 -15.50 12.51
N TRP A 60 8.21 -14.87 11.85
CA TRP A 60 6.84 -15.35 11.86
C TRP A 60 6.20 -15.22 10.50
N VAL A 61 5.26 -16.12 10.25
CA VAL A 61 4.36 -16.12 9.10
C VAL A 61 2.96 -16.33 9.64
N ILE A 62 2.08 -15.35 9.40
CA ILE A 62 0.65 -15.46 9.67
C ILE A 62 -0.11 -15.29 8.37
N SER A 63 -0.91 -16.28 8.00
CA SER A 63 -1.82 -16.20 6.86
C SER A 63 -3.26 -16.22 7.34
N VAL A 64 -4.06 -15.27 6.87
CA VAL A 64 -5.48 -15.13 7.20
C VAL A 64 -6.33 -15.26 5.95
N LYS A 65 -7.54 -15.79 6.12
CA LYS A 65 -8.54 -15.93 5.07
C LYS A 65 -9.86 -15.31 5.49
N TYR A 66 -10.39 -14.46 4.63
CA TYR A 66 -11.73 -13.88 4.72
C TYR A 66 -12.36 -13.91 3.33
N ASP A 67 -13.58 -14.45 3.22
CA ASP A 67 -14.19 -14.82 1.94
C ASP A 67 -13.22 -15.66 1.07
N ASP A 68 -13.00 -15.24 -0.17
CA ASP A 68 -12.04 -15.83 -1.13
C ASP A 68 -10.66 -15.13 -1.10
N MET A 69 -10.46 -14.17 -0.20
CA MET A 69 -9.21 -13.43 -0.07
C MET A 69 -8.28 -14.09 0.93
N THR A 70 -6.98 -14.08 0.62
CA THR A 70 -5.92 -14.55 1.50
C THR A 70 -4.87 -13.46 1.64
N TYR A 71 -4.39 -13.24 2.85
CA TYR A 71 -3.30 -12.33 3.14
C TYR A 71 -2.28 -13.02 4.01
N THR A 72 -0.99 -12.82 3.71
CA THR A 72 0.11 -13.39 4.47
C THR A 72 1.03 -12.26 4.89
N ASP A 73 1.21 -12.13 6.20
CA ASP A 73 2.25 -11.29 6.79
C ASP A 73 3.43 -12.18 7.20
N GLU A 74 4.60 -11.89 6.63
CA GLU A 74 5.86 -12.54 6.96
C GLU A 74 6.87 -11.48 7.39
N GLN A 75 7.33 -11.59 8.62
CA GLN A 75 8.19 -10.59 9.25
C GLN A 75 9.29 -11.25 10.07
N GLN A 76 10.32 -10.46 10.33
CA GLN A 76 11.44 -10.86 11.18
C GLN A 76 11.83 -9.71 12.11
N ALA A 77 12.25 -10.06 13.32
CA ALA A 77 12.74 -9.07 14.26
C ALA A 77 13.85 -9.62 15.15
N ASN A 78 14.73 -8.73 15.61
CA ASN A 78 15.84 -9.07 16.49
C ASN A 78 15.62 -8.47 17.88
N GLY A 79 16.05 -9.17 18.92
CA GLY A 79 15.96 -8.71 20.31
C GLY A 79 14.78 -9.31 21.07
N VAL A 80 14.96 -9.44 22.39
CA VAL A 80 14.00 -10.10 23.30
C VAL A 80 12.60 -9.48 23.21
N PHE A 81 12.52 -8.16 23.04
CA PHE A 81 11.27 -7.40 23.11
C PHE A 81 10.50 -7.28 21.80
N ASN A 82 11.05 -7.80 20.69
CA ASN A 82 10.44 -7.65 19.37
C ASN A 82 9.71 -8.92 18.91
N ARG A 83 9.20 -9.70 19.87
CA ARG A 83 8.32 -10.83 19.58
C ARG A 83 6.98 -10.29 19.06
N PRO A 84 6.30 -10.98 18.13
CA PRO A 84 4.98 -10.56 17.69
C PRO A 84 3.95 -10.67 18.83
N SER A 85 3.06 -9.68 18.93
CA SER A 85 2.07 -9.57 20.02
C SER A 85 1.08 -10.73 20.04
N PHE A 86 0.77 -11.32 18.89
CA PHE A 86 -0.20 -12.42 18.80
C PHE A 86 0.21 -13.69 19.55
N ILE A 87 1.49 -13.87 19.87
CA ILE A 87 1.97 -14.97 20.74
C ILE A 87 1.34 -14.85 22.13
N ASP A 88 1.14 -13.63 22.63
CA ASP A 88 0.62 -13.39 23.98
C ASP A 88 -0.88 -13.69 24.10
N TYR A 89 -1.60 -13.71 22.98
CA TYR A 89 -3.01 -14.08 22.94
C TYR A 89 -3.25 -15.59 22.80
N GLY A 90 -2.19 -16.38 22.59
CA GLY A 90 -2.30 -17.83 22.41
C GLY A 90 -3.09 -18.22 21.16
N LEU A 91 -2.98 -17.44 20.08
CA LEU A 91 -3.66 -17.74 18.81
C LEU A 91 -3.09 -18.99 18.15
N GLU A 92 -3.97 -19.73 17.48
CA GLU A 92 -3.65 -20.94 16.72
C GLU A 92 -4.29 -20.90 15.32
N GLU A 93 -3.89 -21.82 14.45
CA GLU A 93 -4.56 -22.02 13.17
C GLU A 93 -6.03 -22.41 13.39
N GLY A 94 -6.94 -21.76 12.67
CA GLY A 94 -8.38 -21.91 12.83
C GLY A 94 -9.05 -20.80 13.66
N ASP A 95 -8.28 -20.05 14.45
CA ASP A 95 -8.81 -18.94 15.25
C ASP A 95 -9.28 -17.77 14.38
N LYS A 96 -10.15 -16.94 14.97
CA LYS A 96 -10.63 -15.70 14.38
C LYS A 96 -9.80 -14.52 14.86
N ILE A 97 -9.33 -13.70 13.94
CA ILE A 97 -8.63 -12.44 14.21
C ILE A 97 -9.22 -11.31 13.38
N SER A 98 -9.22 -10.10 13.95
CA SER A 98 -9.66 -8.90 13.24
C SER A 98 -8.67 -8.55 12.14
N VAL A 99 -9.18 -8.28 10.95
CA VAL A 99 -8.40 -7.74 9.81
C VAL A 99 -9.11 -6.53 9.25
N GLU A 100 -8.35 -5.59 8.73
CA GLU A 100 -8.89 -4.46 7.98
C GLU A 100 -9.00 -4.83 6.51
N ILE A 101 -10.18 -4.64 5.93
CA ILE A 101 -10.44 -4.73 4.50
C ILE A 101 -10.45 -3.31 3.94
N GLU A 102 -9.70 -3.09 2.86
CA GLU A 102 -9.83 -1.89 2.04
C GLU A 102 -10.64 -2.21 0.78
N SER A 103 -11.69 -1.44 0.54
CA SER A 103 -12.49 -1.48 -0.68
C SER A 103 -12.35 -0.18 -1.45
N LYS A 104 -11.87 -0.27 -2.69
CA LYS A 104 -11.74 0.87 -3.61
C LYS A 104 -12.94 0.90 -4.56
N TYR A 105 -13.60 2.05 -4.59
CA TYR A 105 -14.70 2.35 -5.49
C TYR A 105 -14.29 3.42 -6.50
N VAL A 106 -14.66 3.23 -7.77
CA VAL A 106 -14.48 4.22 -8.84
C VAL A 106 -15.84 4.48 -9.47
N ASN A 107 -16.29 5.73 -9.43
CA ASN A 107 -17.62 6.15 -9.88
C ASN A 107 -18.75 5.29 -9.26
N GLY A 108 -18.65 5.01 -7.96
CA GLY A 108 -19.62 4.22 -7.19
C GLY A 108 -19.59 2.70 -7.46
N LYS A 109 -18.68 2.20 -8.30
CA LYS A 109 -18.52 0.76 -8.56
C LYS A 109 -17.30 0.22 -7.82
N LEU A 110 -17.47 -0.94 -7.17
CA LEU A 110 -16.37 -1.65 -6.53
C LEU A 110 -15.35 -2.08 -7.61
N GLU A 111 -14.13 -1.58 -7.50
CA GLU A 111 -13.03 -1.90 -8.41
C GLU A 111 -12.07 -2.90 -7.78
N ASN A 112 -11.76 -2.73 -6.49
CA ASN A 112 -10.85 -3.60 -5.76
C ASN A 112 -11.32 -3.82 -4.32
N LYS A 113 -11.07 -5.00 -3.77
CA LYS A 113 -11.31 -5.36 -2.38
C LYS A 113 -10.18 -6.30 -1.95
N TYR A 114 -9.48 -5.96 -0.88
CA TYR A 114 -8.39 -6.78 -0.36
C TYR A 114 -8.23 -6.59 1.16
N ILE A 115 -7.58 -7.57 1.79
CA ILE A 115 -7.17 -7.46 3.19
C ILE A 115 -5.95 -6.53 3.22
N ASN A 116 -6.07 -5.39 3.90
CA ASN A 116 -5.04 -4.38 4.01
C ASN A 116 -4.02 -4.72 5.09
N GLN A 117 -4.50 -5.13 6.27
CA GLN A 117 -3.65 -5.45 7.43
C GLN A 117 -4.36 -6.40 8.41
N ILE A 118 -3.55 -7.07 9.23
CA ILE A 118 -4.01 -7.84 10.39
C ILE A 118 -3.96 -6.93 11.61
N ASN A 119 -5.01 -6.94 12.43
CA ASN A 119 -5.07 -6.17 13.67
C ASN A 119 -4.68 -7.06 14.86
N TYR A 120 -3.57 -6.74 15.54
CA TYR A 120 -3.03 -7.46 16.72
C TYR A 120 -2.53 -6.52 17.82
#